data_AF-A0A834CRM2-F1
#
_entry.id   AF-A0A834CRM2-F1
#
_cell.length_a   1.000
_cell.length_b   1.000
_cell.length_c   1.000
_cell.angle_alpha   90.00
_cell.angle_beta   90.00
_cell.angle_gamma   90.00
#
_symmetry.space_group_name_H-M   'P 1'
#
loop_
_entity.id
_entity.type
_entity.pdbx_description
1 polymer ?
#
loop_
_entity_poly.entity_id
_entity_poly.type
_entity_poly.pdbx_seq_one_letter_code
_entity_poly.pdbx_strand_id
1 'polypeptide(L)'
;MVGRGRLLPCAGLGLFGVLCWVWVSFASFPDDQLRLEVFDSGDRGAFLPQSAFREMEFASIASYKGPGNNDGRSNKQLPILLWWSAGLFPHFPGDTERIDCATSSCLVTSNRKVQLYKRTASIIFYGTDFRAYEAPLPRLPHQTWALFHEESPMNNYFLSHAPGIRLFNYTATFRRESDYPLTLQWLPSLDYLLQPVAVSLEEKNRLRRAGMAPVLYMQSHCDVPSDRDRYVQELMKYIQVDSYGKCLNNKPLPEHLEDTSTATGEEPGFMNFVARYKFHLAFENGLCPDYMTEKLWRPLHQGCVPVYRGSSAVADWLPNGRSAIVIDDFPSPEALADFLRHLDENDEEYLRYLEFKNFKSITNSRLLQALETREWGVNDMSKPNYLNGFECYVCDQENARLAAERAHRKDPKRSPPPLPKMASNSHMGCPLPSPGYGHVQDLPADDGWLQIWPQDYWQSLDQAEGLESLIRHNESDPALLWRHIQSITERRARGKHRPGPRKTNR
;
A
#
# COMPACT_ATOMS: atom_id res chain seq x y z
N MET A 1 45.81 26.99 -29.42
CA MET A 1 46.89 27.97 -29.62
C MET A 1 46.36 29.36 -29.32
N VAL A 2 47.13 30.14 -28.55
CA VAL A 2 47.18 31.62 -28.48
C VAL A 2 46.05 32.34 -29.22
N GLY A 3 45.14 33.12 -28.61
CA GLY A 3 45.31 34.10 -27.55
C GLY A 3 44.94 35.48 -28.12
N ARG A 4 44.23 36.29 -27.30
CA ARG A 4 43.86 37.71 -27.48
C ARG A 4 42.68 37.96 -28.46
N GLY A 5 41.71 38.82 -28.17
CA GLY A 5 41.47 39.71 -27.03
C GLY A 5 40.53 40.84 -27.45
N ARG A 6 39.73 41.34 -26.48
CA ARG A 6 39.08 42.68 -26.37
C ARG A 6 38.12 43.12 -27.49
N LEU A 7 37.16 44.04 -27.31
CA LEU A 7 36.36 44.67 -26.25
C LEU A 7 35.29 45.47 -27.04
N LEU A 8 34.00 45.39 -26.65
CA LEU A 8 32.93 46.43 -26.66
C LEU A 8 32.64 47.28 -27.94
N PRO A 9 31.53 48.06 -28.01
CA PRO A 9 30.13 47.77 -27.70
C PRO A 9 29.14 48.44 -28.69
N CYS A 10 27.86 48.44 -28.31
CA CYS A 10 26.86 49.47 -28.58
C CYS A 10 26.00 49.39 -29.85
N ALA A 11 24.70 49.21 -29.56
CA ALA A 11 23.61 50.17 -29.81
C ALA A 11 22.50 49.74 -30.77
N GLY A 12 21.26 50.02 -30.33
CA GLY A 12 20.07 50.21 -31.16
C GLY A 12 19.08 49.05 -31.04
N LEU A 13 18.09 49.09 -30.15
CA LEU A 13 16.78 49.76 -30.26
C LEU A 13 15.83 49.18 -31.32
N GLY A 14 14.62 48.83 -30.89
CA GLY A 14 13.40 48.75 -31.70
C GLY A 14 12.85 47.34 -31.90
N LEU A 15 12.02 46.82 -31.00
CA LEU A 15 10.53 46.88 -30.99
C LEU A 15 9.83 46.39 -32.29
N PHE A 16 9.03 45.32 -32.10
CA PHE A 16 7.76 44.93 -32.75
C PHE A 16 7.70 44.96 -34.29
N GLY A 17 7.37 43.90 -35.02
CA GLY A 17 6.56 42.72 -34.73
C GLY A 17 5.64 42.53 -35.95
N VAL A 18 5.64 41.38 -36.61
CA VAL A 18 4.61 41.00 -37.59
C VAL A 18 4.45 39.48 -37.58
N LEU A 19 3.24 39.05 -37.21
CA LEU A 19 2.69 37.72 -37.47
C LEU A 19 2.56 37.53 -38.99
N CYS A 20 3.06 36.41 -39.52
CA CYS A 20 2.40 35.75 -40.64
C CYS A 20 2.71 34.25 -40.67
N TRP A 21 1.64 33.48 -40.71
CA TRP A 21 1.61 32.05 -40.96
C TRP A 21 2.14 31.74 -42.38
N VAL A 22 2.69 30.54 -42.60
CA VAL A 22 2.22 29.58 -43.63
C VAL A 22 3.08 28.31 -43.62
N TRP A 23 2.33 27.20 -43.54
CA TRP A 23 2.48 25.83 -44.00
C TRP A 23 3.83 25.18 -44.35
N VAL A 24 3.89 23.94 -43.85
CA VAL A 24 4.86 22.87 -44.04
C VAL A 24 4.70 22.21 -45.42
N SER A 25 5.82 21.99 -46.12
CA SER A 25 5.96 20.94 -47.13
C SER A 25 7.10 20.02 -46.75
N PHE A 26 6.82 18.71 -46.76
CA PHE A 26 7.76 17.62 -46.55
C PHE A 26 8.66 17.42 -47.78
N ALA A 27 9.96 17.27 -47.56
CA ALA A 27 10.86 16.52 -48.43
C ALA A 27 11.97 15.88 -47.58
N SER A 28 12.34 14.66 -47.94
CA SER A 28 13.07 13.68 -47.13
C SER A 28 14.60 13.70 -47.32
N PHE A 29 15.31 13.60 -46.18
CA PHE A 29 16.61 12.93 -45.84
C PHE A 29 17.91 13.25 -46.64
N PRO A 30 19.09 13.35 -45.97
CA PRO A 30 19.79 12.18 -45.39
C PRO A 30 20.45 12.36 -44.00
N ASP A 31 20.69 11.22 -43.35
CA ASP A 31 21.55 11.00 -42.17
C ASP A 31 22.94 11.67 -42.30
N ASP A 32 23.40 12.40 -41.28
CA ASP A 32 24.32 11.85 -40.27
C ASP A 32 24.61 12.90 -39.16
N GLN A 33 24.64 12.42 -37.92
CA GLN A 33 25.28 12.96 -36.72
C GLN A 33 25.27 14.48 -36.41
N LEU A 34 24.36 14.87 -35.51
CA LEU A 34 24.67 15.86 -34.48
C LEU A 34 24.17 15.39 -33.11
N ARG A 35 25.14 15.09 -32.24
CA ARG A 35 24.98 14.82 -30.81
C ARG A 35 24.34 16.03 -30.13
N LEU A 36 23.11 15.85 -29.65
CA LEU A 36 22.51 16.69 -28.61
C LEU A 36 22.74 16.01 -27.27
N GLU A 37 23.36 16.76 -26.36
CA GLU A 37 23.67 16.36 -24.99
C GLU A 37 22.41 15.89 -24.27
N VAL A 38 22.46 14.64 -23.81
CA VAL A 38 21.44 14.02 -22.96
C VAL A 38 21.54 14.69 -21.60
N PHE A 39 20.50 15.44 -21.23
CA PHE A 39 20.25 15.78 -19.84
C PHE A 39 20.06 14.49 -19.05
N ASP A 40 20.87 14.38 -18.00
CA ASP A 40 21.05 13.29 -17.07
C ASP A 40 19.74 12.55 -16.71
N SER A 41 19.72 11.25 -16.99
CA SER A 41 18.66 10.31 -16.65
C SER A 41 18.80 9.82 -15.20
N GLY A 42 18.88 10.75 -14.25
CA GLY A 42 19.10 10.46 -12.83
C GLY A 42 17.83 10.35 -11.97
N ASP A 43 16.65 10.76 -12.45
CA ASP A 43 15.55 11.09 -11.53
C ASP A 43 14.18 10.44 -11.87
N ARG A 44 14.19 9.21 -12.41
CA ARG A 44 12.97 8.39 -12.57
C ARG A 44 12.86 7.23 -11.59
N GLY A 45 13.75 7.15 -10.60
CA GLY A 45 13.75 6.12 -9.56
C GLY A 45 13.02 6.50 -8.27
N ALA A 46 12.62 7.77 -8.09
CA ALA A 46 12.13 8.28 -6.81
C ALA A 46 10.61 8.10 -6.56
N PHE A 47 9.84 7.64 -7.55
CA PHE A 47 8.36 7.63 -7.48
C PHE A 47 7.76 6.31 -7.96
N LEU A 48 8.18 5.20 -7.38
CA LEU A 48 7.49 3.92 -7.56
C LEU A 48 7.02 3.42 -6.19
N PRO A 49 5.72 3.16 -6.01
CA PRO A 49 5.21 2.59 -4.77
C PRO A 49 5.96 1.28 -4.51
N GLN A 50 6.58 1.19 -3.33
CA GLN A 50 7.38 0.05 -2.92
C GLN A 50 6.47 -1.09 -2.51
N SER A 51 5.90 -1.75 -3.51
CA SER A 51 5.20 -3.01 -3.32
C SER A 51 6.20 -4.09 -2.94
N ALA A 52 5.86 -4.93 -1.95
CA ALA A 52 6.59 -6.12 -1.56
C ALA A 52 6.86 -7.10 -2.73
N PHE A 53 6.17 -6.92 -3.86
CA PHE A 53 6.32 -7.72 -5.07
C PHE A 53 7.51 -7.34 -5.96
N ARG A 54 8.16 -6.19 -5.75
CA ARG A 54 9.24 -5.76 -6.65
C ARG A 54 10.53 -6.58 -6.50
N GLU A 55 10.68 -7.30 -5.39
CA GLU A 55 11.87 -8.09 -5.03
C GLU A 55 11.60 -9.59 -4.86
N MET A 56 10.35 -10.04 -5.02
CA MET A 56 10.05 -11.48 -5.03
C MET A 56 10.46 -12.09 -6.37
N GLU A 57 11.57 -12.84 -6.37
CA GLU A 57 11.88 -13.80 -7.42
C GLU A 57 10.78 -14.87 -7.44
N PHE A 58 9.80 -14.71 -8.34
CA PHE A 58 8.79 -15.72 -8.59
C PHE A 58 9.45 -16.91 -9.28
N ALA A 59 9.98 -17.86 -8.50
CA ALA A 59 10.32 -19.16 -9.02
C ALA A 59 9.06 -19.75 -9.70
N SER A 60 9.18 -20.19 -10.95
CA SER A 60 8.08 -20.86 -11.65
C SER A 60 7.76 -22.17 -10.93
N ILE A 61 6.80 -22.12 -10.01
CA ILE A 61 6.28 -23.33 -9.38
C ILE A 61 5.40 -23.99 -10.45
N ALA A 62 5.72 -25.24 -10.79
CA ALA A 62 4.88 -26.06 -11.68
C ALA A 62 3.41 -25.94 -11.24
N SER A 63 2.47 -25.90 -12.21
CA SER A 63 1.03 -25.79 -11.97
C SER A 63 0.61 -26.69 -10.81
N TYR A 64 0.47 -26.08 -9.63
CA TYR A 64 0.13 -26.77 -8.42
C TYR A 64 -1.29 -27.27 -8.62
N LYS A 65 -1.44 -28.59 -8.80
CA LYS A 65 -2.75 -29.22 -8.63
C LYS A 65 -3.01 -29.27 -7.14
N GLY A 66 -3.89 -28.38 -6.67
CA GLY A 66 -4.40 -28.44 -5.31
C GLY A 66 -4.82 -29.88 -4.94
N PRO A 67 -4.36 -30.44 -3.81
CA PRO A 67 -4.89 -31.70 -3.31
C PRO A 67 -6.41 -31.57 -3.19
N GLY A 68 -7.15 -32.50 -3.81
CA GLY A 68 -8.61 -32.49 -3.81
C GLY A 68 -9.28 -31.88 -5.04
N ASN A 69 -8.53 -31.23 -5.94
CA ASN A 69 -9.09 -30.74 -7.20
C ASN A 69 -9.30 -31.88 -8.20
N ASN A 70 -10.57 -32.16 -8.53
CA ASN A 70 -10.99 -33.17 -9.50
C ASN A 70 -11.60 -32.54 -10.77
N ASP A 71 -11.29 -31.28 -11.06
CA ASP A 71 -11.84 -30.55 -12.20
C ASP A 71 -11.20 -30.96 -13.53
N GLY A 72 -11.84 -31.93 -14.19
CA GLY A 72 -11.45 -32.44 -15.50
C GLY A 72 -11.85 -31.55 -16.69
N ARG A 73 -12.41 -30.35 -16.48
CA ARG A 73 -12.79 -29.45 -17.59
C ARG A 73 -11.56 -29.02 -18.40
N SER A 74 -11.71 -28.95 -19.72
CA SER A 74 -10.69 -28.39 -20.61
C SER A 74 -10.57 -26.87 -20.46
N ASN A 75 -9.43 -26.28 -20.83
CA ASN A 75 -9.20 -24.82 -20.75
C ASN A 75 -10.24 -23.99 -21.53
N LYS A 76 -10.94 -24.58 -22.51
CA LYS A 76 -12.01 -23.90 -23.26
C LYS A 76 -13.31 -23.75 -22.45
N GLN A 77 -13.49 -24.56 -21.43
CA GLN A 77 -14.68 -24.62 -20.57
C GLN A 77 -14.49 -23.87 -19.24
N LEU A 78 -13.24 -23.52 -18.88
CA LEU A 78 -12.94 -22.81 -17.65
C LEU A 78 -13.34 -21.33 -17.75
N PRO A 79 -13.84 -20.73 -16.65
CA PRO A 79 -13.96 -19.28 -16.57
C PRO A 79 -12.58 -18.63 -16.69
N ILE A 80 -12.55 -17.44 -17.29
CA ILE A 80 -11.35 -16.61 -17.38
C ILE A 80 -11.36 -15.60 -16.22
N LEU A 81 -10.23 -15.49 -15.53
CA LEU A 81 -9.91 -14.37 -14.67
C LEU A 81 -8.91 -13.47 -15.40
N LEU A 82 -9.25 -12.21 -15.61
CA LEU A 82 -8.41 -11.25 -16.31
C LEU A 82 -7.69 -10.35 -15.29
N TRP A 83 -6.36 -10.38 -15.25
CA TRP A 83 -5.58 -9.38 -14.55
C TRP A 83 -5.53 -8.09 -15.38
N TRP A 84 -6.18 -7.04 -14.89
CA TRP A 84 -6.13 -5.72 -15.51
C TRP A 84 -4.77 -5.06 -15.30
N SER A 85 -4.20 -5.23 -14.11
CA SER A 85 -2.87 -4.74 -13.73
C SER A 85 -1.81 -5.79 -14.05
N ALA A 86 -1.29 -5.78 -15.27
CA ALA A 86 -0.36 -6.80 -15.77
C ALA A 86 0.96 -6.87 -14.98
N GLY A 87 1.37 -5.79 -14.30
CA GLY A 87 2.61 -5.74 -13.51
C GLY A 87 2.61 -6.65 -12.27
N LEU A 88 1.43 -7.09 -11.80
CA LEU A 88 1.28 -8.06 -10.70
C LEU A 88 0.74 -9.41 -11.17
N PHE A 89 0.81 -9.70 -12.48
CA PHE A 89 0.41 -11.02 -12.96
C PHE A 89 1.42 -12.08 -12.46
N PRO A 90 1.03 -13.04 -11.61
CA PRO A 90 1.99 -13.86 -10.87
C PRO A 90 2.51 -15.09 -11.64
N HIS A 91 2.33 -15.13 -12.96
CA HIS A 91 2.67 -16.28 -13.79
C HIS A 91 3.68 -15.89 -14.88
N PHE A 92 4.78 -16.64 -14.94
CA PHE A 92 5.85 -16.49 -15.95
C PHE A 92 6.23 -17.88 -16.50
N PRO A 93 6.63 -18.01 -17.78
CA PRO A 93 6.90 -16.95 -18.77
C PRO A 93 5.72 -16.61 -19.70
N GLY A 94 4.48 -17.04 -19.43
CA GLY A 94 3.33 -16.84 -20.33
C GLY A 94 2.30 -15.85 -19.80
N ASP A 95 1.59 -15.14 -20.69
CA ASP A 95 0.48 -14.22 -20.35
C ASP A 95 -0.83 -14.93 -19.99
N THR A 96 -0.83 -16.26 -19.95
CA THR A 96 -2.02 -17.09 -19.71
C THR A 96 -1.61 -18.39 -19.06
N GLU A 97 -2.24 -18.73 -17.95
CA GLU A 97 -1.96 -19.96 -17.18
C GLU A 97 -3.26 -20.64 -16.76
N ARG A 98 -3.25 -21.97 -16.60
CA ARG A 98 -4.32 -22.69 -15.91
C ARG A 98 -3.95 -22.78 -14.44
N ILE A 99 -4.84 -22.32 -13.58
CA ILE A 99 -4.70 -22.51 -12.14
C ILE A 99 -5.67 -23.58 -11.64
N ASP A 100 -5.17 -24.46 -10.77
CA ASP A 100 -5.91 -25.57 -10.16
C ASP A 100 -5.98 -25.35 -8.64
N CYS A 101 -7.04 -24.69 -8.20
CA CYS A 101 -7.26 -24.31 -6.80
C CYS A 101 -7.88 -25.46 -5.99
N ALA A 102 -8.15 -25.26 -4.70
CA ALA A 102 -8.62 -26.31 -3.81
C ALA A 102 -9.93 -26.96 -4.30
N THR A 103 -10.89 -26.16 -4.79
CA THR A 103 -12.21 -26.68 -5.20
C THR A 103 -12.46 -26.61 -6.71
N SER A 104 -11.83 -25.67 -7.41
CA SER A 104 -12.12 -25.40 -8.82
C SER A 104 -10.87 -25.03 -9.62
N SER A 105 -11.00 -25.01 -10.95
CA SER A 105 -9.96 -24.52 -11.85
C SER A 105 -10.42 -23.32 -12.69
N CYS A 106 -9.46 -22.47 -13.07
CA CYS A 106 -9.68 -21.29 -13.91
C CYS A 106 -8.56 -21.13 -14.93
N LEU A 107 -8.84 -20.35 -15.98
CA LEU A 107 -7.79 -19.82 -16.85
C LEU A 107 -7.52 -18.36 -16.45
N VAL A 108 -6.30 -18.03 -16.09
CA VAL A 108 -5.90 -16.68 -15.70
C VAL A 108 -5.08 -16.06 -16.82
N THR A 109 -5.24 -14.76 -17.06
CA THR A 109 -4.49 -14.07 -18.13
C THR A 109 -4.34 -12.58 -17.87
N SER A 110 -3.26 -11.98 -18.36
CA SER A 110 -3.05 -10.52 -18.44
C SER A 110 -3.50 -9.92 -19.78
N ASN A 111 -3.94 -10.75 -20.74
CA ASN A 111 -4.31 -10.32 -22.08
C ASN A 111 -5.69 -9.65 -22.11
N ARG A 112 -5.71 -8.32 -22.10
CA ARG A 112 -6.93 -7.49 -22.09
C ARG A 112 -7.90 -7.73 -23.26
N LYS A 113 -7.48 -8.39 -24.36
CA LYS A 113 -8.38 -8.73 -25.48
C LYS A 113 -9.55 -9.64 -25.07
N VAL A 114 -9.41 -10.38 -23.98
CA VAL A 114 -10.47 -11.27 -23.46
C VAL A 114 -11.50 -10.53 -22.61
N GLN A 115 -11.33 -9.23 -22.33
CA GLN A 115 -12.22 -8.45 -21.45
C GLN A 115 -13.70 -8.64 -21.82
N LEU A 116 -14.05 -8.63 -23.11
CA LEU A 116 -15.45 -8.72 -23.54
C LEU A 116 -15.96 -10.16 -23.76
N TYR A 117 -15.16 -11.18 -23.44
CA TYR A 117 -15.57 -12.57 -23.62
C TYR A 117 -16.62 -12.97 -22.59
N LYS A 118 -17.64 -13.72 -23.04
CA LYS A 118 -18.72 -14.26 -22.17
C LYS A 118 -18.20 -15.15 -21.04
N ARG A 119 -17.04 -15.78 -21.21
CA ARG A 119 -16.40 -16.63 -20.20
C ARG A 119 -15.43 -15.89 -19.29
N THR A 120 -15.14 -14.61 -19.54
CA THR A 120 -14.40 -13.77 -18.59
C THR A 120 -15.33 -13.41 -17.45
N ALA A 121 -15.14 -14.11 -16.34
CA ALA A 121 -16.04 -14.11 -15.20
C ALA A 121 -15.64 -13.04 -14.16
N SER A 122 -14.33 -12.76 -14.04
CA SER A 122 -13.81 -11.73 -13.14
C SER A 122 -12.66 -10.95 -13.78
N ILE A 123 -12.54 -9.68 -13.38
CA ILE A 123 -11.39 -8.82 -13.66
C ILE A 123 -10.71 -8.48 -12.32
N ILE A 124 -9.43 -8.81 -12.20
CA ILE A 124 -8.62 -8.58 -11.00
C ILE A 124 -7.79 -7.30 -11.19
N PHE A 125 -7.82 -6.42 -10.20
CA PHE A 125 -7.12 -5.13 -10.20
C PHE A 125 -6.12 -5.07 -9.06
N TYR A 126 -4.94 -4.52 -9.35
CA TYR A 126 -4.08 -4.01 -8.30
C TYR A 126 -4.54 -2.60 -7.92
N GLY A 127 -4.85 -2.38 -6.65
CA GLY A 127 -5.42 -1.11 -6.18
C GLY A 127 -4.53 0.09 -6.41
N THR A 128 -3.21 -0.07 -6.27
CA THR A 128 -2.23 1.01 -6.49
C THR A 128 -2.20 1.49 -7.94
N ASP A 129 -2.43 0.58 -8.89
CA ASP A 129 -2.47 0.88 -10.33
C ASP A 129 -3.87 1.29 -10.80
N PHE A 130 -4.89 1.16 -9.96
CA PHE A 130 -6.26 1.45 -10.36
C PHE A 130 -6.47 2.95 -10.59
N ARG A 131 -6.91 3.32 -11.78
CA ARG A 131 -7.26 4.69 -12.16
C ARG A 131 -8.68 4.74 -12.68
N ALA A 132 -9.48 5.65 -12.15
CA ALA A 132 -10.89 5.76 -12.50
C ALA A 132 -11.12 6.03 -14.01
N TYR A 133 -10.21 6.78 -14.63
CA TYR A 133 -10.24 7.11 -16.06
C TYR A 133 -9.69 6.01 -16.99
N GLU A 134 -9.19 4.90 -16.43
CA GLU A 134 -8.72 3.72 -17.18
C GLU A 134 -9.55 2.46 -16.87
N ALA A 135 -10.67 2.64 -16.17
CA ALA A 135 -11.52 1.53 -15.78
C ALA A 135 -12.07 0.79 -17.03
N PRO A 136 -12.13 -0.55 -17.01
CA PRO A 136 -12.62 -1.35 -18.14
C PRO A 136 -14.13 -1.20 -18.29
N LEU A 137 -14.56 -0.17 -19.02
CA LEU A 137 -15.94 0.10 -19.35
C LEU A 137 -16.31 -0.45 -20.75
N PRO A 138 -17.58 -0.83 -21.00
CA PRO A 138 -18.66 -0.90 -20.02
C PRO A 138 -18.47 -2.08 -19.06
N ARG A 139 -18.90 -1.91 -17.79
CA ARG A 139 -18.88 -3.00 -16.82
C ARG A 139 -19.96 -4.02 -17.16
N LEU A 140 -19.57 -5.22 -17.61
CA LEU A 140 -20.53 -6.24 -18.03
C LEU A 140 -21.23 -6.90 -16.83
N PRO A 141 -22.55 -7.16 -16.88
CA PRO A 141 -23.30 -7.70 -15.73
C PRO A 141 -22.85 -9.08 -15.24
N HIS A 142 -22.24 -9.89 -16.10
CA HIS A 142 -21.74 -11.21 -15.73
C HIS A 142 -20.35 -11.19 -15.10
N GLN A 143 -19.68 -10.02 -15.09
CA GLN A 143 -18.32 -9.85 -14.59
C GLN A 143 -18.31 -9.34 -13.17
N THR A 144 -17.53 -10.00 -12.32
CA THR A 144 -17.13 -9.45 -11.04
C THR A 144 -15.82 -8.68 -11.18
N TRP A 145 -15.62 -7.70 -10.30
CA TRP A 145 -14.35 -7.01 -10.15
C TRP A 145 -13.72 -7.44 -8.82
N ALA A 146 -12.49 -7.92 -8.85
CA ALA A 146 -11.74 -8.30 -7.66
C ALA A 146 -10.59 -7.31 -7.42
N LEU A 147 -10.41 -6.91 -6.17
CA LEU A 147 -9.36 -5.96 -5.77
C LEU A 147 -8.31 -6.66 -4.93
N PHE A 148 -7.06 -6.52 -5.33
CA PHE A 148 -5.90 -6.82 -4.51
C PHE A 148 -5.20 -5.51 -4.16
N HIS A 149 -5.06 -5.17 -2.88
CA HIS A 149 -4.46 -3.92 -2.43
C HIS A 149 -3.98 -3.98 -0.97
N GLU A 150 -2.73 -4.33 -0.81
CA GLU A 150 -1.97 -4.43 0.44
C GLU A 150 -1.33 -3.12 0.90
N GLU A 151 -1.39 -2.10 0.06
CA GLU A 151 -0.63 -0.87 0.18
C GLU A 151 -1.31 0.21 1.02
N SER A 152 -0.52 1.20 1.43
CA SER A 152 -0.99 2.38 2.16
C SER A 152 -2.12 3.11 1.42
N PRO A 153 -3.09 3.72 2.14
CA PRO A 153 -4.10 4.57 1.50
C PRO A 153 -3.51 5.72 0.67
N MET A 154 -2.27 6.13 0.97
CA MET A 154 -1.56 7.16 0.21
C MET A 154 -1.39 6.80 -1.27
N ASN A 155 -1.36 5.50 -1.58
CA ASN A 155 -1.19 5.02 -2.94
C ASN A 155 -2.50 5.14 -3.73
N ASN A 156 -3.66 5.08 -3.05
CA ASN A 156 -4.95 5.27 -3.70
C ASN A 156 -6.11 5.54 -2.72
N TYR A 157 -6.36 6.81 -2.38
CA TYR A 157 -7.50 7.18 -1.53
C TYR A 157 -8.86 6.87 -2.16
N PHE A 158 -8.95 6.64 -3.47
CA PHE A 158 -10.17 6.18 -4.14
C PHE A 158 -10.80 4.99 -3.42
N LEU A 159 -9.96 4.05 -2.98
CA LEU A 159 -10.37 2.82 -2.31
C LEU A 159 -10.76 3.04 -0.84
N SER A 160 -10.43 4.19 -0.25
CA SER A 160 -10.85 4.56 1.11
C SER A 160 -12.30 5.05 1.17
N HIS A 161 -12.90 5.34 0.02
CA HIS A 161 -14.25 5.89 -0.09
C HIS A 161 -15.28 4.83 -0.44
N ALA A 162 -16.45 4.92 0.17
CA ALA A 162 -17.53 3.96 -0.06
C ALA A 162 -17.90 3.81 -1.56
N PRO A 163 -18.06 4.88 -2.37
CA PRO A 163 -18.34 4.75 -3.81
C PRO A 163 -17.24 4.01 -4.58
N GLY A 164 -15.99 4.04 -4.11
CA GLY A 164 -14.85 3.42 -4.77
C GLY A 164 -14.70 1.95 -4.40
N ILE A 165 -14.59 1.64 -3.11
CA ILE A 165 -14.41 0.24 -2.66
C ILE A 165 -15.63 -0.63 -2.99
N ARG A 166 -16.84 -0.06 -2.96
CA ARG A 166 -18.08 -0.76 -3.34
C ARG A 166 -18.16 -1.07 -4.83
N LEU A 167 -17.17 -0.74 -5.66
CA LEU A 167 -17.11 -1.23 -7.03
C LEU A 167 -16.64 -2.69 -7.10
N PHE A 168 -15.95 -3.19 -6.07
CA PHE A 168 -15.36 -4.52 -6.10
C PHE A 168 -16.25 -5.55 -5.39
N ASN A 169 -16.30 -6.76 -5.95
CA ASN A 169 -17.06 -7.90 -5.46
C ASN A 169 -16.26 -8.75 -4.46
N TYR A 170 -14.95 -8.86 -4.68
CA TYR A 170 -14.00 -9.55 -3.80
C TYR A 170 -12.82 -8.63 -3.53
N THR A 171 -12.30 -8.69 -2.31
CA THR A 171 -11.23 -7.80 -1.85
C THR A 171 -10.18 -8.57 -1.04
N ALA A 172 -8.91 -8.31 -1.34
CA ALA A 172 -7.79 -8.62 -0.48
C ALA A 172 -7.08 -7.33 -0.11
N THR A 173 -7.19 -6.92 1.14
CA THR A 173 -6.55 -5.70 1.67
C THR A 173 -5.99 -5.96 3.06
N PHE A 174 -5.29 -4.97 3.64
CA PHE A 174 -4.83 -5.04 5.02
C PHE A 174 -5.98 -5.08 6.06
N ARG A 175 -7.22 -4.72 5.70
CA ARG A 175 -8.37 -4.76 6.61
C ARG A 175 -8.80 -6.19 6.94
N ARG A 176 -9.04 -6.47 8.22
CA ARG A 176 -9.53 -7.78 8.66
C ARG A 176 -10.92 -8.11 8.13
N GLU A 177 -11.70 -7.09 7.75
CA GLU A 177 -13.03 -7.24 7.17
C GLU A 177 -13.02 -7.53 5.67
N SER A 178 -11.87 -7.50 5.01
CA SER A 178 -11.78 -7.91 3.60
C SER A 178 -12.13 -9.38 3.42
N ASP A 179 -12.54 -9.73 2.20
CA ASP A 179 -12.94 -11.09 1.86
C ASP A 179 -11.79 -12.09 1.99
N TYR A 180 -10.58 -11.60 1.72
CA TYR A 180 -9.33 -12.34 1.85
C TYR A 180 -8.31 -11.45 2.58
N PRO A 181 -8.33 -11.41 3.93
CA PRO A 181 -7.61 -10.41 4.70
C PRO A 181 -6.09 -10.64 4.67
N LEU A 182 -5.35 -9.54 4.48
CA LEU A 182 -3.88 -9.48 4.44
C LEU A 182 -3.28 -8.78 5.67
N THR A 183 -4.07 -8.65 6.74
CA THR A 183 -3.72 -7.89 7.96
C THR A 183 -2.37 -8.27 8.59
N LEU A 184 -1.96 -9.53 8.46
CA LEU A 184 -0.72 -10.05 9.03
C LEU A 184 0.34 -10.40 7.96
N GLN A 185 0.27 -9.80 6.76
CA GLN A 185 1.17 -10.18 5.66
C GLN A 185 2.66 -9.89 5.95
N TRP A 186 2.93 -8.99 6.89
CA TRP A 186 4.27 -8.63 7.33
C TRP A 186 4.71 -9.41 8.59
N LEU A 187 3.92 -10.40 9.02
CA LEU A 187 4.23 -11.32 10.11
C LEU A 187 4.29 -12.76 9.58
N PRO A 188 5.47 -13.28 9.22
CA PRO A 188 5.60 -14.58 8.59
C PRO A 188 5.16 -15.77 9.45
N SER A 189 5.38 -15.74 10.76
CA SER A 189 4.94 -16.82 11.66
C SER A 189 5.02 -16.39 13.11
N LEU A 190 4.57 -17.25 14.03
CA LEU A 190 4.84 -17.05 15.44
C LEU A 190 6.33 -17.25 15.76
N ASP A 191 6.98 -18.23 15.13
CA ASP A 191 8.41 -18.52 15.31
C ASP A 191 9.30 -17.34 14.90
N TYR A 192 8.83 -16.51 13.95
CA TYR A 192 9.47 -15.25 13.60
C TYR A 192 9.58 -14.33 14.82
N LEU A 193 8.50 -14.16 15.60
CA LEU A 193 8.52 -13.34 16.81
C LEU A 193 9.35 -13.95 17.93
N LEU A 194 9.40 -15.28 18.00
CA LEU A 194 10.11 -16.03 19.05
C LEU A 194 11.61 -16.16 18.80
N GLN A 195 12.13 -15.67 17.66
CA GLN A 195 13.56 -15.64 17.44
C GLN A 195 14.28 -14.91 18.58
N PRO A 196 15.47 -15.39 19.00
CA PRO A 196 16.25 -14.74 20.05
C PRO A 196 16.52 -13.28 19.73
N VAL A 197 16.70 -12.46 20.77
CA VAL A 197 17.10 -11.07 20.60
C VAL A 197 18.43 -11.01 19.85
N ALA A 198 18.50 -10.21 18.79
CA ALA A 198 19.69 -10.19 17.92
C ALA A 198 20.90 -9.52 18.59
N VAL A 199 20.64 -8.52 19.47
CA VAL A 199 21.66 -7.81 20.26
C VAL A 199 21.25 -7.84 21.72
N SER A 200 22.17 -8.25 22.61
CA SER A 200 21.92 -8.34 24.04
C SER A 200 21.72 -6.96 24.68
N LEU A 201 20.96 -6.89 25.77
CA LEU A 201 20.74 -5.63 26.50
C LEU A 201 22.06 -5.02 27.01
N GLU A 202 23.01 -5.86 27.45
CA GLU A 202 24.34 -5.39 27.85
C GLU A 202 25.05 -4.62 26.74
N GLU A 203 24.99 -5.14 25.50
CA GLU A 203 25.58 -4.50 24.34
C GLU A 203 24.83 -3.22 23.96
N LYS A 204 23.48 -3.23 23.98
CA LYS A 204 22.68 -2.01 23.79
C LYS A 204 23.07 -0.92 24.79
N ASN A 205 23.23 -1.29 26.07
CA ASN A 205 23.65 -0.37 27.13
C ASN A 205 25.10 0.12 26.95
N ARG A 206 26.01 -0.73 26.45
CA ARG A 206 27.38 -0.32 26.11
C ARG A 206 27.37 0.73 24.99
N LEU A 207 26.60 0.49 23.93
CA LEU A 207 26.45 1.44 22.80
C LEU A 207 25.80 2.75 23.24
N ARG A 208 24.79 2.69 24.11
CA ARG A 208 24.16 3.87 24.72
C ARG A 208 25.19 4.72 25.47
N ARG A 209 26.02 4.11 26.32
CA ARG A 209 27.13 4.80 27.02
C ARG A 209 28.20 5.35 26.07
N ALA A 210 28.36 4.75 24.90
CA ALA A 210 29.26 5.23 23.85
C ALA A 210 28.67 6.38 23.00
N GLY A 211 27.46 6.85 23.32
CA GLY A 211 26.84 8.03 22.70
C GLY A 211 25.81 7.72 21.60
N MET A 212 25.44 6.46 21.38
CA MET A 212 24.31 6.09 20.51
C MET A 212 23.00 6.54 21.16
N ALA A 213 22.05 7.09 20.39
CA ALA A 213 20.74 7.48 20.94
C ALA A 213 19.94 6.25 21.45
N PRO A 214 18.99 6.43 22.38
CA PRO A 214 18.11 5.34 22.80
C PRO A 214 17.06 4.97 21.73
N VAL A 215 16.72 5.92 20.85
CA VAL A 215 15.64 5.82 19.86
C VAL A 215 16.20 5.90 18.43
N LEU A 216 15.75 4.97 17.59
CA LEU A 216 16.05 4.93 16.16
C LEU A 216 14.87 5.43 15.32
N TYR A 217 15.17 6.25 14.30
CA TYR A 217 14.27 6.58 13.20
C TYR A 217 14.88 6.18 11.85
N MET A 218 14.18 5.31 11.11
CA MET A 218 14.68 4.76 9.85
C MET A 218 13.62 4.86 8.75
N GLN A 219 13.39 6.07 8.25
CA GLN A 219 12.37 6.34 7.23
C GLN A 219 12.95 7.08 6.02
N SER A 220 12.58 6.62 4.83
CA SER A 220 13.05 7.20 3.56
C SER A 220 11.94 7.80 2.70
N HIS A 221 10.67 7.55 3.06
CA HIS A 221 9.51 8.17 2.42
C HIS A 221 9.02 9.30 3.34
N CYS A 222 9.30 10.54 2.96
CA CYS A 222 8.94 11.73 3.73
C CYS A 222 7.65 12.34 3.17
N ASP A 223 7.12 13.37 3.83
CA ASP A 223 5.92 14.10 3.39
C ASP A 223 4.69 13.21 3.21
N VAL A 224 4.51 12.22 4.07
CA VAL A 224 3.45 11.21 4.01
C VAL A 224 2.15 11.66 4.68
N PRO A 225 0.97 11.05 4.37
CA PRO A 225 -0.30 11.49 4.96
C PRO A 225 -0.39 11.35 6.49
N SER A 226 0.37 10.43 7.11
CA SER A 226 0.43 10.35 8.58
C SER A 226 1.17 11.53 9.23
N ASP A 227 1.84 12.38 8.44
CA ASP A 227 2.62 13.54 8.88
C ASP A 227 3.61 13.19 10.02
N ARG A 228 4.10 11.96 9.97
CA ARG A 228 4.91 11.34 11.03
C ARG A 228 6.18 12.15 11.34
N ASP A 229 6.79 12.76 10.33
CA ASP A 229 8.03 13.52 10.48
C ASP A 229 7.84 14.73 11.41
N ARG A 230 6.67 15.40 11.35
CA ARG A 230 6.34 16.51 12.24
C ARG A 230 6.28 16.08 13.70
N TYR A 231 5.70 14.92 13.98
CA TYR A 231 5.68 14.37 15.33
C TYR A 231 7.09 14.02 15.82
N VAL A 232 7.91 13.42 14.96
CA VAL A 232 9.30 13.07 15.32
C VAL A 232 10.15 14.32 15.57
N GLN A 233 10.00 15.37 14.76
CA GLN A 233 10.67 16.65 15.00
C GLN A 233 10.32 17.24 16.38
N GLU A 234 9.06 17.13 16.80
CA GLU A 234 8.66 17.57 18.14
C GLU A 234 9.30 16.69 19.22
N LEU A 235 9.25 15.37 19.07
CA LEU A 235 9.85 14.40 20.00
C LEU A 235 11.36 14.62 20.19
N MET A 236 12.07 14.96 19.11
CA MET A 236 13.53 15.21 19.11
C MET A 236 13.95 16.38 20.00
N LYS A 237 13.04 17.28 20.38
CA LYS A 237 13.32 18.34 21.35
C LYS A 237 13.51 17.80 22.77
N TYR A 238 12.92 16.65 23.05
CA TYR A 238 12.83 16.09 24.39
C TYR A 238 13.71 14.86 24.57
N ILE A 239 13.97 14.05 23.53
CA ILE A 239 14.83 12.87 23.60
C ILE A 239 15.74 12.75 22.37
N GLN A 240 16.94 12.21 22.55
CA GLN A 240 17.84 11.93 21.42
C GLN A 240 17.22 10.86 20.52
N VAL A 241 17.13 11.17 19.22
CA VAL A 241 16.72 10.24 18.16
C VAL A 241 17.81 10.25 17.11
N ASP A 242 18.34 9.08 16.79
CA ASP A 242 19.25 8.91 15.65
C ASP A 242 18.42 8.57 14.42
N SER A 243 18.46 9.45 13.41
CA SER A 243 17.76 9.29 12.14
C SER A 243 18.74 9.09 11.00
N TYR A 244 18.65 7.93 10.34
CA TYR A 244 19.56 7.52 9.27
C TYR A 244 18.92 7.47 7.88
N GLY A 245 17.58 7.40 7.83
CA GLY A 245 16.85 7.41 6.56
C GLY A 245 16.87 8.79 5.89
N LYS A 246 16.19 8.95 4.76
CA LYS A 246 16.12 10.27 4.08
C LYS A 246 15.40 11.33 4.92
N CYS A 247 14.49 10.92 5.80
CA CYS A 247 13.69 11.84 6.61
C CYS A 247 14.42 12.22 7.90
N LEU A 248 14.48 13.53 8.20
CA LEU A 248 15.13 14.08 9.40
C LEU A 248 16.59 13.62 9.60
N ASN A 249 17.26 13.23 8.50
CA ASN A 249 18.59 12.62 8.47
C ASN A 249 19.61 13.44 9.29
N ASN A 250 19.92 12.95 10.50
CA ASN A 250 20.87 13.59 11.40
C ASN A 250 22.09 12.69 11.70
N LYS A 251 22.10 11.48 11.13
CA LYS A 251 23.21 10.53 11.18
C LYS A 251 23.44 9.93 9.79
N PRO A 252 24.71 9.79 9.35
CA PRO A 252 25.02 9.04 8.15
C PRO A 252 24.81 7.55 8.39
N LEU A 253 24.14 6.89 7.44
CA LEU A 253 24.05 5.43 7.44
C LEU A 253 25.45 4.86 7.12
N PRO A 254 25.87 3.74 7.73
CA PRO A 254 27.13 3.09 7.33
C PRO A 254 27.13 2.73 5.84
N GLU A 255 28.24 2.94 5.15
CA GLU A 255 28.39 2.74 3.69
C GLU A 255 27.88 1.37 3.20
N HIS A 256 28.15 0.30 3.96
CA HIS A 256 27.69 -1.07 3.65
C HIS A 256 26.16 -1.28 3.76
N LEU A 257 25.42 -0.30 4.29
CA LEU A 257 23.96 -0.30 4.43
C LEU A 257 23.30 0.78 3.54
N GLU A 258 24.08 1.57 2.80
CA GLU A 258 23.53 2.65 1.94
C GLU A 258 22.75 2.13 0.74
N ASP A 259 23.04 0.92 0.27
CA ASP A 259 22.27 0.29 -0.80
C ASP A 259 20.84 -0.03 -0.31
N THR A 260 19.88 0.76 -0.76
CA THR A 260 18.47 0.65 -0.35
C THR A 260 17.80 -0.67 -0.71
N SER A 261 18.39 -1.49 -1.60
CA SER A 261 17.93 -2.87 -1.83
C SER A 261 18.11 -3.79 -0.61
N THR A 262 18.94 -3.38 0.36
CA THR A 262 19.14 -4.07 1.65
C THR A 262 18.15 -3.64 2.74
N ALA A 263 17.52 -2.47 2.61
CA ALA A 263 16.60 -1.92 3.61
C ALA A 263 15.14 -2.41 3.44
N THR A 264 14.79 -2.86 2.23
CA THR A 264 13.49 -3.42 1.86
C THR A 264 13.35 -4.89 2.23
N GLY A 265 14.47 -5.62 2.32
CA GLY A 265 14.52 -7.02 2.78
C GLY A 265 14.78 -7.20 4.28
N GLU A 266 14.83 -8.45 4.72
CA GLU A 266 15.34 -8.86 6.03
C GLU A 266 16.86 -9.10 5.97
N GLU A 267 17.61 -8.17 5.36
CA GLU A 267 19.06 -8.31 5.22
C GLU A 267 19.71 -8.38 6.62
N PRO A 268 20.49 -9.43 6.93
CA PRO A 268 21.00 -9.65 8.28
C PRO A 268 21.82 -8.49 8.87
N GLY A 269 22.62 -7.80 8.05
CA GLY A 269 23.41 -6.64 8.45
C GLY A 269 22.54 -5.46 8.90
N PHE A 270 21.55 -5.10 8.09
CA PHE A 270 20.56 -4.08 8.40
C PHE A 270 19.75 -4.45 9.63
N MET A 271 19.26 -5.69 9.71
CA MET A 271 18.47 -6.15 10.86
C MET A 271 19.29 -6.11 12.16
N ASN A 272 20.56 -6.51 12.11
CA ASN A 272 21.47 -6.43 13.24
C ASN A 272 21.83 -4.98 13.62
N PHE A 273 21.91 -4.07 12.64
CA PHE A 273 22.13 -2.65 12.90
C PHE A 273 20.95 -2.04 13.67
N VAL A 274 19.73 -2.26 13.21
CA VAL A 274 18.50 -1.79 13.85
C VAL A 274 18.39 -2.37 15.28
N ALA A 275 18.77 -3.64 15.46
CA ALA A 275 18.71 -4.34 16.74
C ALA A 275 19.55 -3.70 17.86
N ARG A 276 20.53 -2.83 17.53
CA ARG A 276 21.38 -2.13 18.51
C ARG A 276 20.64 -1.13 19.39
N TYR A 277 19.49 -0.64 18.93
CA TYR A 277 18.68 0.33 19.65
C TYR A 277 17.71 -0.35 20.63
N LYS A 278 17.36 0.34 21.72
CA LYS A 278 16.28 -0.11 22.62
C LYS A 278 14.91 0.16 21.97
N PHE A 279 14.73 1.35 21.40
CA PHE A 279 13.46 1.79 20.83
C PHE A 279 13.57 2.06 19.32
N HIS A 280 12.54 1.65 18.57
CA HIS A 280 12.41 1.94 17.14
C HIS A 280 11.11 2.70 16.90
N LEU A 281 11.17 3.89 16.30
CA LEU A 281 9.97 4.64 15.88
C LEU A 281 9.31 3.95 14.67
N ALA A 282 8.36 3.07 14.94
CA ALA A 282 7.61 2.26 13.99
C ALA A 282 6.38 3.03 13.49
N PHE A 283 6.60 4.12 12.74
CA PHE A 283 5.51 4.99 12.28
C PHE A 283 5.11 4.67 10.85
N GLU A 284 3.84 4.33 10.63
CA GLU A 284 3.28 4.08 9.30
C GLU A 284 3.17 5.36 8.48
N ASN A 285 3.14 5.22 7.16
CA ASN A 285 2.93 6.35 6.23
C ASN A 285 1.44 6.74 6.10
N GLY A 286 0.52 5.89 6.52
CA GLY A 286 -0.92 6.15 6.58
C GLY A 286 -1.52 5.64 7.89
N LEU A 287 -2.54 6.34 8.39
CA LEU A 287 -3.24 5.97 9.62
C LEU A 287 -4.56 5.29 9.27
N CYS A 288 -4.58 3.97 9.25
CA CYS A 288 -5.79 3.18 8.98
C CYS A 288 -5.90 1.99 9.93
N PRO A 289 -7.11 1.63 10.38
CA PRO A 289 -7.31 0.37 11.09
C PRO A 289 -6.70 -0.81 10.31
N ASP A 290 -6.03 -1.70 11.03
CA ASP A 290 -5.34 -2.90 10.54
C ASP A 290 -4.18 -2.68 9.54
N TYR A 291 -3.84 -1.43 9.18
CA TYR A 291 -2.64 -1.17 8.39
C TYR A 291 -1.39 -1.24 9.29
N MET A 292 -0.76 -2.41 9.30
CA MET A 292 0.46 -2.69 10.06
C MET A 292 1.49 -3.33 9.13
N THR A 293 2.66 -2.72 9.03
CA THR A 293 3.69 -3.11 8.08
C THR A 293 4.90 -3.73 8.75
N GLU A 294 5.95 -4.00 7.98
CA GLU A 294 7.24 -4.44 8.47
C GLU A 294 7.80 -3.51 9.56
N LYS A 295 7.40 -2.22 9.57
CA LYS A 295 7.82 -1.23 10.56
C LYS A 295 7.45 -1.65 11.98
N LEU A 296 6.29 -2.28 12.17
CA LEU A 296 5.88 -2.83 13.47
C LEU A 296 6.58 -4.16 13.76
N TRP A 297 6.60 -5.07 12.79
CA TRP A 297 6.99 -6.46 13.04
C TRP A 297 8.50 -6.69 13.12
N ARG A 298 9.30 -5.97 12.33
CA ARG A 298 10.78 -6.07 12.35
C ARG A 298 11.40 -5.77 13.72
N PRO A 299 11.09 -4.66 14.41
CA PRO A 299 11.65 -4.42 15.74
C PRO A 299 11.21 -5.48 16.76
N LEU A 300 9.95 -5.94 16.72
CA LEU A 300 9.49 -7.05 17.57
C LEU A 300 10.31 -8.32 17.35
N HIS A 301 10.55 -8.66 16.08
CA HIS A 301 11.40 -9.79 15.70
C HIS A 301 12.85 -9.64 16.18
N GLN A 302 13.44 -8.47 16.08
CA GLN A 302 14.84 -8.24 16.50
C GLN A 302 15.04 -8.16 18.03
N GLY A 303 13.96 -7.97 18.80
CA GLY A 303 14.06 -7.71 20.24
C GLY A 303 14.31 -6.22 20.57
N CYS A 304 13.77 -5.33 19.76
CA CYS A 304 13.61 -3.91 20.04
C CYS A 304 12.16 -3.61 20.41
N VAL A 305 11.93 -2.55 21.18
CA VAL A 305 10.58 -2.12 21.52
C VAL A 305 10.10 -1.11 20.46
N PRO A 306 9.09 -1.45 19.64
CA PRO A 306 8.50 -0.47 18.73
C PRO A 306 7.75 0.62 19.51
N VAL A 307 8.05 1.87 19.17
CA VAL A 307 7.24 3.04 19.50
C VAL A 307 6.37 3.32 18.28
N TYR A 308 5.10 2.97 18.38
CA TYR A 308 4.23 2.73 17.22
C TYR A 308 3.20 3.84 17.01
N ARG A 309 3.01 4.19 15.74
CA ARG A 309 1.90 5.01 15.25
C ARG A 309 1.44 4.47 13.90
N GLY A 310 0.14 4.17 13.75
CA GLY A 310 -0.39 3.62 12.51
C GLY A 310 -1.82 3.16 12.66
N SER A 311 -2.01 1.85 12.77
CA SER A 311 -3.31 1.22 13.00
C SER A 311 -3.86 1.54 14.38
N SER A 312 -5.06 2.11 14.41
CA SER A 312 -5.86 2.28 15.63
C SER A 312 -6.32 0.96 16.24
N ALA A 313 -6.15 -0.16 15.53
CA ALA A 313 -6.51 -1.50 15.96
C ALA A 313 -5.28 -2.36 16.29
N VAL A 314 -4.08 -1.77 16.40
CA VAL A 314 -2.82 -2.50 16.64
C VAL A 314 -2.86 -3.37 17.90
N ALA A 315 -3.51 -2.91 18.96
CA ALA A 315 -3.63 -3.64 20.23
C ALA A 315 -4.30 -5.02 20.06
N ASP A 316 -5.16 -5.18 19.05
CA ASP A 316 -5.80 -6.47 18.75
C ASP A 316 -4.82 -7.51 18.17
N TRP A 317 -3.63 -7.09 17.75
CA TRP A 317 -2.66 -7.91 17.02
C TRP A 317 -1.32 -8.04 17.72
N LEU A 318 -1.05 -7.22 18.73
CA LEU A 318 0.18 -7.33 19.51
C LEU A 318 0.27 -8.67 20.26
N PRO A 319 1.46 -9.26 20.42
CA PRO A 319 1.64 -10.53 21.13
C PRO A 319 1.02 -10.56 22.55
N ASN A 320 1.09 -9.42 23.24
CA ASN A 320 0.44 -9.18 24.53
C ASN A 320 0.24 -7.66 24.72
N GLY A 321 -0.32 -7.25 25.86
CA GLY A 321 -0.55 -5.83 26.18
C GLY A 321 0.71 -5.01 26.48
N ARG A 322 1.91 -5.59 26.38
CA ARG A 322 3.19 -4.95 26.68
C ARG A 322 4.28 -5.47 25.75
N SER A 323 4.12 -5.23 24.46
CA SER A 323 5.14 -5.52 23.44
C SER A 323 5.48 -4.31 22.56
N ALA A 324 4.64 -3.27 22.59
CA ALA A 324 4.83 -2.03 21.84
C ALA A 324 4.38 -0.85 22.70
N ILE A 325 4.89 0.34 22.40
CA ILE A 325 4.51 1.61 23.03
C ILE A 325 3.70 2.38 22.00
N VAL A 326 2.38 2.51 22.19
CA VAL A 326 1.50 3.23 21.26
C VAL A 326 1.52 4.72 21.63
N ILE A 327 1.86 5.59 20.67
CA ILE A 327 2.06 7.01 21.00
C ILE A 327 0.77 7.73 21.40
N ASP A 328 -0.38 7.26 20.92
CA ASP A 328 -1.68 7.87 21.18
C ASP A 328 -2.13 7.69 22.66
N ASP A 329 -1.43 6.82 23.42
CA ASP A 329 -1.64 6.66 24.86
C ASP A 329 -0.97 7.77 25.69
N PHE A 330 -0.20 8.66 25.06
CA PHE A 330 0.52 9.75 25.70
C PHE A 330 -0.09 11.11 25.36
N PRO A 331 -0.17 12.04 26.33
CA PRO A 331 -0.76 13.36 26.08
C PRO A 331 0.13 14.28 25.23
N SER A 332 1.42 14.01 25.12
CA SER A 332 2.37 14.80 24.34
C SER A 332 3.64 14.03 23.98
N PRO A 333 4.41 14.48 22.97
CA PRO A 333 5.76 13.95 22.69
C PRO A 333 6.73 14.07 23.87
N GLU A 334 6.58 15.10 24.72
CA GLU A 334 7.37 15.27 25.94
C GLU A 334 7.09 14.16 26.96
N ALA A 335 5.81 13.84 27.20
CA ALA A 335 5.42 12.75 28.09
C ALA A 335 5.89 11.38 27.56
N LEU A 336 5.84 11.18 26.25
CA LEU A 336 6.43 10.00 25.62
C LEU A 336 7.95 9.96 25.83
N ALA A 337 8.66 11.07 25.65
CA ALA A 337 10.10 11.15 25.89
C ALA A 337 10.50 10.85 27.34
N ASP A 338 9.73 11.35 28.32
CA ASP A 338 9.90 11.02 29.74
C ASP A 338 9.75 9.52 29.99
N PHE A 339 8.72 8.90 29.40
CA PHE A 339 8.49 7.48 29.52
C PHE A 339 9.61 6.64 28.90
N LEU A 340 10.08 7.02 27.71
CA LEU A 340 11.20 6.34 27.05
C LEU A 340 12.51 6.48 27.83
N ARG A 341 12.78 7.64 28.44
CA ARG A 341 13.92 7.81 29.35
C ARG A 341 13.84 6.88 30.55
N HIS A 342 12.68 6.81 31.19
CA HIS A 342 12.47 5.93 32.34
C HIS A 342 12.79 4.46 31.99
N LEU A 343 12.35 3.99 30.82
CA LEU A 343 12.67 2.65 30.33
C LEU A 343 14.14 2.50 29.89
N ASP A 344 14.76 3.53 29.29
CA ASP A 344 16.18 3.49 28.93
C ASP A 344 17.08 3.33 30.17
N GLU A 345 16.68 3.94 31.29
CA GLU A 345 17.41 3.91 32.57
C GLU A 345 17.05 2.71 33.46
N ASN A 346 15.98 1.97 33.13
CA ASN A 346 15.51 0.82 33.92
C ASN A 346 15.45 -0.46 33.06
N ASP A 347 16.53 -1.23 33.12
CA ASP A 347 16.67 -2.49 32.39
C ASP A 347 15.58 -3.52 32.72
N GLU A 348 15.10 -3.58 33.96
CA GLU A 348 14.04 -4.52 34.36
C GLU A 348 12.73 -4.17 33.64
N GLU A 349 12.30 -2.91 33.72
CA GLU A 349 11.06 -2.46 33.06
C GLU A 349 11.17 -2.54 31.53
N TYR A 350 12.34 -2.23 30.95
CA TYR A 350 12.59 -2.44 29.52
C TYR A 350 12.42 -3.91 29.12
N LEU A 351 13.01 -4.86 29.88
CA LEU A 351 12.93 -6.29 29.56
C LEU A 351 11.49 -6.83 29.62
N ARG A 352 10.60 -6.22 30.40
CA ARG A 352 9.18 -6.60 30.42
C ARG A 352 8.50 -6.44 29.06
N TYR A 353 8.96 -5.49 28.23
CA TYR A 353 8.45 -5.34 26.85
C TYR A 353 8.91 -6.45 25.90
N LEU A 354 9.92 -7.24 26.29
CA LEU A 354 10.47 -8.34 25.49
C LEU A 354 10.02 -9.72 26.01
N GLU A 355 9.17 -9.78 27.03
CA GLU A 355 8.68 -11.05 27.60
C GLU A 355 7.98 -11.94 26.57
N PHE A 356 7.35 -11.34 25.53
CA PHE A 356 6.69 -12.08 24.45
C PHE A 356 7.65 -12.99 23.66
N LYS A 357 8.97 -12.80 23.79
CA LYS A 357 9.99 -13.73 23.24
C LYS A 357 9.88 -15.13 23.84
N ASN A 358 9.21 -15.28 24.98
CA ASN A 358 8.77 -16.56 25.48
C ASN A 358 7.34 -16.82 25.03
N PHE A 359 7.11 -17.93 24.31
CA PHE A 359 5.80 -18.34 23.83
C PHE A 359 4.71 -18.31 24.91
N LYS A 360 5.06 -18.64 26.17
CA LYS A 360 4.11 -18.64 27.30
C LYS A 360 3.57 -17.25 27.66
N SER A 361 4.25 -16.19 27.24
CA SER A 361 3.89 -14.80 27.50
C SER A 361 3.08 -14.17 26.35
N ILE A 362 2.84 -14.92 25.27
CA ILE A 362 1.94 -14.51 24.19
C ILE A 362 0.51 -14.86 24.61
N THR A 363 -0.31 -13.84 24.84
CA THR A 363 -1.65 -13.97 25.42
C THR A 363 -2.76 -13.62 24.44
N ASN A 364 -2.42 -13.03 23.29
CA ASN A 364 -3.39 -12.61 22.31
C ASN A 364 -3.93 -13.79 21.48
N SER A 365 -5.12 -14.27 21.82
CA SER A 365 -5.77 -15.39 21.13
C SER A 365 -6.18 -15.06 19.69
N ARG A 366 -6.49 -13.80 19.38
CA ARG A 366 -6.84 -13.37 18.01
C ARG A 366 -5.65 -13.51 17.08
N LEU A 367 -4.47 -13.04 17.53
CA LEU A 367 -3.23 -13.18 16.78
C LEU A 367 -2.93 -14.65 16.48
N LEU A 368 -2.98 -15.50 17.52
CA LEU A 368 -2.70 -16.93 17.41
C LEU A 368 -3.67 -17.62 16.44
N GLN A 369 -4.97 -17.38 16.61
CA GLN A 369 -5.99 -17.95 15.71
C GLN A 369 -5.78 -17.49 14.27
N ALA A 370 -5.51 -16.21 14.03
CA ALA A 370 -5.32 -15.69 12.68
C ALA A 370 -4.09 -16.29 11.98
N LEU A 371 -2.98 -16.49 12.69
CA LEU A 371 -1.78 -17.15 12.15
C LEU A 371 -2.02 -18.65 11.87
N GLU A 372 -2.81 -19.32 12.70
CA GLU A 372 -3.16 -20.73 12.53
C GLU A 372 -4.08 -20.93 11.32
N THR A 373 -5.17 -20.14 11.22
CA THR A 373 -6.23 -20.36 10.23
C THR A 373 -5.98 -19.71 8.88
N ARG A 374 -5.00 -18.81 8.74
CA ARG A 374 -4.74 -18.17 7.44
C ARG A 374 -4.32 -19.19 6.38
N GLU A 375 -4.88 -19.04 5.18
CA GLU A 375 -4.71 -19.98 4.07
C GLU A 375 -3.46 -19.70 3.21
N TRP A 376 -2.80 -18.57 3.45
CA TRP A 376 -1.61 -18.13 2.73
C TRP A 376 -0.39 -18.00 3.65
N GLY A 377 0.78 -18.01 3.03
CA GLY A 377 2.08 -17.91 3.68
C GLY A 377 2.93 -16.76 3.16
N VAL A 378 3.93 -16.39 3.95
CA VAL A 378 4.96 -15.39 3.61
C VAL A 378 6.28 -16.12 3.75
N ASN A 379 6.99 -16.34 2.64
CA ASN A 379 8.18 -17.19 2.58
C ASN A 379 7.96 -18.61 3.16
N ASP A 380 6.72 -19.11 3.10
CA ASP A 380 6.32 -20.44 3.58
C ASP A 380 6.00 -21.31 2.36
N MET A 381 6.88 -22.28 2.10
CA MET A 381 6.74 -23.19 0.95
C MET A 381 5.59 -24.19 1.09
N SER A 382 4.98 -24.32 2.28
CA SER A 382 3.85 -25.22 2.53
C SER A 382 2.49 -24.59 2.19
N LYS A 383 2.44 -23.27 2.04
CA LYS A 383 1.23 -22.50 1.72
C LYS A 383 1.42 -21.72 0.42
N PRO A 384 0.34 -21.41 -0.33
CA PRO A 384 0.45 -20.46 -1.41
C PRO A 384 0.86 -19.08 -0.87
N ASN A 385 1.62 -18.32 -1.66
CA ASN A 385 1.78 -16.89 -1.38
C ASN A 385 0.40 -16.19 -1.45
N TYR A 386 0.26 -15.06 -0.79
CA TYR A 386 -1.03 -14.37 -0.64
C TYR A 386 -1.62 -13.86 -1.97
N LEU A 387 -0.79 -13.59 -2.97
CA LEU A 387 -1.24 -13.19 -4.32
C LEU A 387 -1.90 -14.37 -5.05
N ASN A 388 -1.21 -15.51 -5.12
CA ASN A 388 -1.73 -16.75 -5.70
C ASN A 388 -2.94 -17.28 -4.92
N GLY A 389 -2.90 -17.14 -3.59
CA GLY A 389 -4.01 -17.48 -2.71
C GLY A 389 -5.26 -16.65 -3.01
N PHE A 390 -5.11 -15.33 -3.20
CA PHE A 390 -6.23 -14.47 -3.59
C PHE A 390 -6.76 -14.80 -5.00
N GLU A 391 -5.88 -15.07 -5.96
CA GLU A 391 -6.28 -15.52 -7.29
C GLU A 391 -7.12 -16.80 -7.22
N CYS A 392 -6.70 -17.76 -6.39
CA CYS A 392 -7.45 -18.98 -6.16
C CYS A 392 -8.77 -18.77 -5.41
N TYR A 393 -8.79 -17.88 -4.42
CA TYR A 393 -10.02 -17.45 -3.76
C TYR A 393 -11.04 -16.94 -4.80
N VAL A 394 -10.63 -16.02 -5.68
CA VAL A 394 -11.50 -15.49 -6.74
C VAL A 394 -11.95 -16.60 -7.69
N CYS A 395 -11.06 -17.53 -8.06
CA CYS A 395 -11.41 -18.66 -8.93
C CYS A 395 -12.52 -19.54 -8.32
N ASP A 396 -12.36 -19.92 -7.06
CA ASP A 396 -13.31 -20.78 -6.35
C ASP A 396 -14.66 -20.07 -6.15
N GLN A 397 -14.65 -18.78 -5.77
CA GLN A 397 -15.87 -17.98 -5.65
C GLN A 397 -16.62 -17.85 -6.98
N GLU A 398 -15.90 -17.59 -8.08
CA GLU A 398 -16.52 -17.45 -9.40
C GLU A 398 -17.10 -18.77 -9.91
N ASN A 399 -16.41 -19.89 -9.72
CA ASN A 399 -16.95 -21.19 -10.07
C ASN A 399 -18.21 -21.53 -9.26
N ALA A 400 -18.21 -21.24 -7.96
CA ALA A 400 -19.39 -21.41 -7.10
C ALA A 400 -20.57 -20.53 -7.55
N ARG A 401 -20.31 -19.24 -7.83
CA ARG A 401 -21.31 -18.30 -8.36
C ARG A 401 -21.90 -18.79 -9.68
N LEU A 402 -21.06 -19.17 -10.64
CA LEU A 402 -21.50 -19.67 -11.94
C LEU A 402 -22.29 -20.99 -11.82
N ALA A 403 -21.93 -21.86 -10.86
CA ALA A 403 -22.70 -23.07 -10.57
C ALA A 403 -24.09 -22.74 -10.00
N ALA A 404 -24.17 -21.77 -9.07
CA ALA A 404 -25.43 -21.29 -8.51
C ALA A 404 -26.32 -20.64 -9.58
N GLU A 405 -25.76 -19.84 -10.50
CA GLU A 405 -26.50 -19.29 -11.63
C GLU A 405 -27.07 -20.38 -12.55
N ARG A 406 -26.26 -21.41 -12.86
CA ARG A 406 -26.72 -22.56 -13.65
C ARG A 406 -27.85 -23.31 -12.94
N ALA A 407 -27.75 -23.50 -11.63
CA ALA A 407 -28.80 -24.14 -10.83
C ALA A 407 -30.09 -23.30 -10.83
N HIS A 408 -30.00 -21.99 -10.60
CA HIS A 408 -31.13 -21.07 -10.67
C HIS A 408 -31.81 -21.08 -12.05
N ARG A 409 -31.04 -21.05 -13.14
CA ARG A 409 -31.60 -21.13 -14.50
C ARG A 409 -32.31 -22.46 -14.77
N LYS A 410 -31.87 -23.55 -14.13
CA LYS A 410 -32.46 -24.89 -14.28
C LYS A 410 -33.74 -25.05 -13.47
N ASP A 411 -33.78 -24.53 -12.24
CA ASP A 411 -34.95 -24.58 -11.35
C ASP A 411 -35.02 -23.31 -10.47
N PRO A 412 -35.64 -22.23 -10.95
CA PRO A 412 -35.73 -20.98 -10.21
C PRO A 412 -36.54 -21.08 -8.91
N LYS A 413 -37.42 -22.09 -8.78
CA LYS A 413 -38.28 -22.26 -7.60
C LYS A 413 -37.50 -22.88 -6.44
N ARG A 414 -36.58 -23.80 -6.74
CA ARG A 414 -35.76 -24.49 -5.73
C ARG A 414 -34.42 -23.82 -5.48
N SER A 415 -33.87 -23.14 -6.49
CA SER A 415 -32.55 -22.49 -6.42
C SER A 415 -32.73 -20.99 -6.62
N PRO A 416 -32.62 -20.15 -5.57
CA PRO A 416 -32.67 -18.70 -5.72
C PRO A 416 -31.44 -18.18 -6.50
N PRO A 417 -31.52 -16.98 -7.10
CA PRO A 417 -30.38 -16.39 -7.78
C PRO A 417 -29.27 -16.09 -6.76
N PRO A 418 -27.98 -16.20 -7.14
CA PRO A 418 -26.89 -15.81 -6.27
C PRO A 418 -27.01 -14.33 -5.90
N LEU A 419 -26.81 -14.01 -4.62
CA LEU A 419 -26.87 -12.64 -4.15
C LEU A 419 -25.69 -11.83 -4.70
N PRO A 420 -25.92 -10.59 -5.17
CA PRO A 420 -24.82 -9.70 -5.52
C PRO A 420 -23.95 -9.45 -4.28
N LYS A 421 -22.66 -9.76 -4.39
CA LYS A 421 -21.67 -9.50 -3.35
C LYS A 421 -20.87 -8.27 -3.75
N MET A 422 -20.83 -7.26 -2.90
CA MET A 422 -19.99 -6.07 -3.05
C MET A 422 -19.27 -5.81 -1.74
N ALA A 423 -18.04 -5.32 -1.82
CA ALA A 423 -17.29 -4.88 -0.65
C ALA A 423 -18.02 -3.75 0.07
N SER A 424 -17.80 -3.64 1.38
CA SER A 424 -18.31 -2.53 2.17
C SER A 424 -17.19 -1.52 2.49
N ASN A 425 -17.54 -0.37 3.09
CA ASN A 425 -16.55 0.63 3.46
C ASN A 425 -15.51 0.10 4.47
N SER A 426 -15.85 -0.93 5.25
CA SER A 426 -14.90 -1.53 6.21
C SER A 426 -13.77 -2.29 5.53
N HIS A 427 -13.85 -2.58 4.24
CA HIS A 427 -12.80 -3.33 3.54
C HIS A 427 -11.57 -2.48 3.21
N MET A 428 -11.60 -1.15 3.43
CA MET A 428 -10.45 -0.24 3.38
C MET A 428 -10.66 0.90 4.38
N GLY A 429 -11.61 1.80 4.07
CA GLY A 429 -12.25 2.71 5.02
C GLY A 429 -11.33 3.62 5.82
N CYS A 430 -10.23 4.08 5.23
CA CYS A 430 -9.28 4.95 5.90
C CYS A 430 -9.85 6.35 6.14
N PRO A 431 -9.57 6.96 7.31
CA PRO A 431 -10.00 8.31 7.62
C PRO A 431 -9.29 9.36 6.75
N LEU A 432 -9.84 10.58 6.77
CA LEU A 432 -9.15 11.76 6.27
C LEU A 432 -7.81 11.90 7.03
N PRO A 433 -6.69 12.16 6.34
CA PRO A 433 -5.41 12.43 6.97
C PRO A 433 -5.49 13.56 7.99
N SER A 434 -4.71 13.45 9.07
CA SER A 434 -4.61 14.45 10.12
C SER A 434 -3.13 14.80 10.38
N PRO A 435 -2.82 16.03 10.81
CA PRO A 435 -1.46 16.39 11.18
C PRO A 435 -0.88 15.45 12.22
N GLY A 436 0.44 15.27 12.16
CA GLY A 436 1.19 14.36 13.00
C GLY A 436 1.24 14.89 14.42
N TYR A 437 1.30 16.21 14.57
CA TYR A 437 1.29 16.89 15.85
C TYR A 437 0.60 18.26 15.72
N GLY A 438 -0.10 18.68 16.77
CA GLY A 438 -0.89 19.91 16.79
C GLY A 438 -2.24 19.80 16.07
N HIS A 439 -2.94 20.93 15.96
CA HIS A 439 -4.23 20.99 15.27
C HIS A 439 -4.08 21.51 13.85
N VAL A 440 -4.93 21.03 12.94
CA VAL A 440 -4.93 21.47 11.53
C VAL A 440 -5.19 22.98 11.38
N GLN A 441 -5.90 23.59 12.32
CA GLN A 441 -6.17 25.04 12.32
C GLN A 441 -4.92 25.88 12.66
N ASP A 442 -3.92 25.28 13.30
CA ASP A 442 -2.69 25.95 13.71
C ASP A 442 -1.62 25.90 12.61
N LEU A 443 -1.84 25.12 11.55
CA LEU A 443 -0.92 25.02 10.43
C LEU A 443 -0.97 26.27 9.54
N PRO A 444 0.18 26.76 9.04
CA PRO A 444 0.22 27.81 8.03
C PRO A 444 -0.62 27.43 6.80
N ALA A 445 -1.24 28.44 6.17
CA ALA A 445 -2.07 28.20 4.99
C ALA A 445 -1.26 27.63 3.80
N ASP A 446 0.04 27.89 3.74
CA ASP A 446 1.00 27.41 2.74
C ASP A 446 1.74 26.13 3.17
N ASP A 447 1.34 25.49 4.27
CA ASP A 447 1.94 24.21 4.72
C ASP A 447 1.75 23.13 3.65
N GLY A 448 2.86 22.51 3.23
CA GLY A 448 2.88 21.55 2.13
C GLY A 448 2.01 20.31 2.38
N TRP A 449 1.96 19.81 3.62
CA TRP A 449 1.11 18.68 3.97
C TRP A 449 -0.38 19.05 3.84
N LEU A 450 -0.75 20.26 4.29
CA LEU A 450 -2.13 20.77 4.24
C LEU A 450 -2.62 20.98 2.79
N GLN A 451 -1.73 21.35 1.88
CA GLN A 451 -2.04 21.55 0.47
C GLN A 451 -2.23 20.25 -0.32
N ILE A 452 -1.57 19.15 0.09
CA ILE A 452 -1.55 17.90 -0.68
C ILE A 452 -2.62 16.93 -0.18
N TRP A 453 -2.51 16.48 1.08
CA TRP A 453 -3.20 15.26 1.51
C TRP A 453 -4.71 15.40 1.68
N PRO A 454 -5.23 16.47 2.29
CA PRO A 454 -6.68 16.69 2.32
C PRO A 454 -7.27 16.86 0.92
N GLN A 455 -6.57 17.53 0.01
CA GLN A 455 -7.02 17.72 -1.36
C GLN A 455 -7.10 16.39 -2.12
N ASP A 456 -6.04 15.58 -2.06
CA ASP A 456 -6.00 14.27 -2.72
C ASP A 456 -7.10 13.32 -2.19
N TYR A 457 -7.33 13.32 -0.88
CA TYR A 457 -8.43 12.57 -0.25
C TYR A 457 -9.79 12.92 -0.86
N TRP A 458 -10.13 14.22 -0.95
CA TRP A 458 -11.43 14.66 -1.46
C TRP A 458 -11.54 14.54 -2.98
N GLN A 459 -10.46 14.79 -3.72
CA GLN A 459 -10.43 14.58 -5.17
C GLN A 459 -10.67 13.11 -5.52
N SER A 460 -10.10 12.20 -4.73
CA SER A 460 -10.33 10.76 -4.88
C SER A 460 -11.79 10.36 -4.64
N LEU A 461 -12.50 11.02 -3.72
CA LEU A 461 -13.94 10.81 -3.53
C LEU A 461 -14.74 11.22 -4.76
N ASP A 462 -14.42 12.39 -5.33
CA ASP A 462 -15.09 12.89 -6.53
C ASP A 462 -14.87 11.92 -7.72
N GLN A 463 -13.65 11.38 -7.88
CA GLN A 463 -13.36 10.36 -8.88
C GLN A 463 -14.16 9.06 -8.63
N ALA A 464 -14.28 8.62 -7.38
CA ALA A 464 -15.06 7.45 -7.00
C ALA A 464 -16.54 7.58 -7.35
N GLU A 465 -17.15 8.71 -7.00
CA GLU A 465 -18.54 8.99 -7.38
C GLU A 465 -18.71 9.18 -8.90
N GLY A 466 -17.72 9.78 -9.56
CA GLY A 466 -17.69 9.94 -11.01
C GLY A 466 -17.73 8.60 -11.74
N LEU A 467 -16.85 7.66 -11.35
CA LEU A 467 -16.82 6.33 -11.94
C LEU A 467 -18.08 5.51 -11.61
N GLU A 468 -18.56 5.59 -10.36
CA GLU A 468 -19.84 4.97 -10.00
C GLU A 468 -20.97 5.51 -10.89
N SER A 469 -20.97 6.83 -11.16
CA SER A 469 -21.93 7.43 -12.06
C SER A 469 -21.80 6.93 -13.50
N LEU A 470 -20.59 6.76 -14.05
CA LEU A 470 -20.40 6.20 -15.39
C LEU A 470 -21.01 4.79 -15.49
N ILE A 471 -20.70 3.94 -14.51
CA ILE A 471 -21.19 2.56 -14.46
C ILE A 471 -22.72 2.53 -14.35
N ARG A 472 -23.32 3.38 -13.50
CA ARG A 472 -24.78 3.46 -13.35
C ARG A 472 -25.51 3.92 -14.61
N HIS A 473 -24.87 4.75 -15.44
CA HIS A 473 -25.43 5.20 -16.73
C HIS A 473 -25.05 4.28 -17.90
N ASN A 474 -24.39 3.15 -17.62
CA ASN A 474 -23.92 2.18 -18.61
C ASN A 474 -23.04 2.82 -19.70
N GLU A 475 -22.23 3.80 -19.31
CA GLU A 475 -21.29 4.48 -20.20
C GLU A 475 -20.11 3.56 -20.51
N SER A 476 -19.69 3.53 -21.79
CA SER A 476 -18.52 2.76 -22.24
C SER A 476 -17.26 3.60 -22.40
N ASP A 477 -17.40 4.94 -22.46
CA ASP A 477 -16.27 5.85 -22.66
C ASP A 477 -15.80 6.45 -21.32
N PRO A 478 -14.63 6.02 -20.79
CA PRO A 478 -14.11 6.56 -19.54
C PRO A 478 -13.69 8.04 -19.65
N ALA A 479 -13.52 8.59 -20.86
CA ALA A 479 -13.23 10.02 -21.04
C ALA A 479 -14.36 10.93 -20.56
N LEU A 480 -15.57 10.39 -20.38
CA LEU A 480 -16.72 11.12 -19.83
C LEU A 480 -16.64 11.34 -18.31
N LEU A 481 -15.66 10.75 -17.61
CA LEU A 481 -15.51 10.84 -16.16
C LEU A 481 -15.62 12.28 -15.63
N TRP A 482 -14.87 13.21 -16.21
CA TRP A 482 -14.85 14.61 -15.76
C TRP A 482 -16.20 15.30 -15.93
N ARG A 483 -16.97 14.97 -16.97
CA ARG A 483 -18.32 15.49 -17.17
C ARG A 483 -19.26 15.01 -16.05
N HIS A 484 -19.14 13.75 -15.65
CA HIS A 484 -19.92 13.20 -14.54
C HIS A 484 -19.54 13.86 -13.21
N ILE A 485 -18.25 14.03 -12.94
CA ILE A 485 -17.76 14.72 -11.74
C ILE A 485 -18.32 16.16 -11.68
N GLN A 486 -18.20 16.93 -12.77
CA GLN A 486 -18.74 18.29 -12.85
C GLN A 486 -20.26 18.32 -12.58
N SER A 487 -21.02 17.42 -13.19
CA SER A 487 -22.47 17.30 -12.98
C SER A 487 -22.85 16.97 -11.53
N ILE A 488 -22.07 16.11 -10.85
CA ILE A 488 -22.27 15.80 -9.43
C ILE A 488 -21.99 17.04 -8.57
N THR A 489 -20.87 17.73 -8.82
CA THR A 489 -20.48 18.94 -8.09
C THR A 489 -21.50 20.06 -8.24
N GLU A 490 -22.01 20.29 -9.45
CA GLU A 490 -23.08 21.27 -9.68
C GLU A 490 -24.37 20.91 -8.94
N ARG A 491 -24.75 19.63 -8.89
CA ARG A 491 -25.95 19.19 -8.14
C ARG A 491 -25.80 19.38 -6.64
N ARG A 492 -24.60 19.15 -6.09
CA ARG A 492 -24.26 19.43 -4.69
C ARG A 492 -24.36 20.94 -4.40
N ALA A 493 -23.80 21.79 -5.26
CA ALA A 493 -23.87 23.24 -5.13
C ALA A 493 -25.32 23.78 -5.18
N ARG A 494 -26.18 23.17 -6.01
CA ARG A 494 -27.61 23.53 -6.13
C ARG A 494 -28.51 22.91 -5.04
N GLY A 495 -27.95 22.20 -4.06
CA GLY A 495 -28.67 21.68 -2.89
C GLY A 495 -29.55 20.44 -3.12
N LYS A 496 -29.37 19.69 -4.23
CA LYS A 496 -30.22 18.53 -4.56
C LYS A 496 -29.77 17.19 -3.95
N HIS A 497 -28.63 17.15 -3.25
CA HIS A 497 -28.21 16.05 -2.40
C HIS A 497 -27.48 16.60 -1.17
N ARG A 498 -28.17 16.72 -0.03
CA ARG A 498 -27.52 16.77 1.29
C ARG A 498 -27.53 15.36 1.88
N PRO A 499 -26.38 14.70 2.10
CA PRO A 499 -26.19 14.04 3.37
C PRO A 499 -26.19 15.15 4.45
N GLY A 500 -26.68 14.83 5.65
CA GLY A 500 -26.85 15.79 6.74
C GLY A 500 -25.58 16.59 7.11
N PRO A 501 -25.74 17.63 7.95
CA PRO A 501 -24.77 18.71 8.08
C PRO A 501 -23.38 18.21 8.53
N ARG A 502 -22.35 18.76 7.88
CA ARG A 502 -21.01 18.97 8.45
C ARG A 502 -21.19 19.55 9.86
N LYS A 503 -21.05 18.70 10.87
CA LYS A 503 -20.79 19.08 12.25
C LYS A 503 -19.52 18.37 12.66
N THR A 504 -18.43 19.12 12.68
CA THR A 504 -17.36 18.92 13.66
C THR A 504 -18.01 19.15 15.03
N ASN A 505 -18.38 18.06 15.71
CA ASN A 505 -18.63 18.13 17.14
C ASN A 505 -17.31 17.80 17.86
N ARG A 506 -17.04 18.66 18.84
CA ARG A 506 -15.91 18.69 19.76
C ARG A 506 -15.53 17.34 20.35
#